data_AF-A0A1H3YY57-F1
#
_entry.id   AF-A0A1H3YY57-F1
#
_cell.length_a   1.000
_cell.length_b   1.000
_cell.length_c   1.000
_cell.angle_alpha   90.00
_cell.angle_beta   90.00
_cell.angle_gamma   90.00
#
_symmetry.space_group_name_H-M   'P 1'
#
loop_
_entity.id
_entity.type
_entity.pdbx_description
1 polymer ?
#
loop_
_entity_poly.entity_id
_entity_poly.type
_entity_poly.pdbx_seq_one_letter_code
_entity_poly.pdbx_strand_id
1 'polypeptide(L)'
;MIIIDRGPLVVDLLERGYKVAVVRGRLLIDPALPIDEFEVNFESMAAEIVDKCGINGFLYQDYKTGRYGEHKAEGITLQFLSLRNGGSPAYMIFNANLSRARTSKYGAAGSPLPGKQFRITRNHLFYSFWIAAGQPLPPRLSSFHDYMGNLQGLIFTGKYSKEQRIQKDTLRPLSLTHDQILDRFGIQKTYGGRTLTEQSPNNIQTGAIQPTGNPHTVETYKESALDQYWWETEVDSATGARRHDYSVPRRYASADIPGYDDAVTRENDDDFDVPF
;
A
#
# COMPACT_ATOMS: atom_id res chain seq x y z
N MET A 1 4.47 -21.91 -6.92
CA MET A 1 4.71 -22.36 -5.53
C MET A 1 5.92 -21.58 -5.05
N ILE A 2 5.70 -20.46 -4.37
CA ILE A 2 6.80 -19.63 -3.86
C ILE A 2 7.21 -20.26 -2.53
N ILE A 3 8.40 -20.85 -2.51
CA ILE A 3 9.05 -21.31 -1.28
C ILE A 3 9.59 -20.05 -0.61
N ILE A 4 8.95 -19.61 0.47
CA ILE A 4 9.47 -18.53 1.32
C ILE A 4 10.51 -19.19 2.23
N ASP A 5 11.78 -19.10 1.85
CA ASP A 5 12.90 -19.59 2.65
C ASP A 5 13.08 -18.72 3.92
N ARG A 6 13.48 -19.38 5.01
CA ARG A 6 13.23 -18.97 6.41
C ARG A 6 14.38 -18.17 7.03
N GLY A 7 14.06 -16.97 7.49
CA GLY A 7 14.60 -16.30 8.68
C GLY A 7 13.52 -15.38 9.26
N PRO A 8 13.35 -15.22 10.59
CA PRO A 8 12.36 -14.32 11.15
C PRO A 8 12.86 -12.87 11.04
N LEU A 9 12.61 -12.29 9.87
CA LEU A 9 13.10 -10.97 9.46
C LEU A 9 12.67 -9.89 10.45
N VAL A 10 11.44 -9.97 10.97
CA VAL A 10 10.89 -8.93 11.84
C VAL A 10 11.38 -9.09 13.27
N VAL A 11 11.41 -10.32 13.82
CA VAL A 11 11.96 -10.57 15.17
C VAL A 11 13.41 -10.11 15.24
N ASP A 12 14.24 -10.49 14.27
CA ASP A 12 15.67 -10.15 14.26
C ASP A 12 15.90 -8.62 14.22
N LEU A 13 15.08 -7.89 13.46
CA LEU A 13 15.13 -6.43 13.42
C LEU A 13 14.74 -5.82 14.78
N LEU A 14 13.67 -6.30 15.39
CA LEU A 14 13.19 -5.80 16.67
C LEU A 14 14.19 -6.08 17.80
N GLU A 15 14.80 -7.27 17.84
CA GLU A 15 15.82 -7.65 18.83
C GLU A 15 17.11 -6.82 18.68
N ARG A 16 17.45 -6.43 17.44
CA ARG A 16 18.57 -5.51 17.15
C ARG A 16 18.23 -4.04 17.48
N GLY A 17 17.01 -3.75 17.91
CA GLY A 17 16.56 -2.41 18.29
C GLY A 17 16.07 -1.54 17.14
N TYR A 18 15.82 -2.10 15.95
CA TYR A 18 15.19 -1.37 14.85
C TYR A 18 13.71 -1.11 15.15
N LYS A 19 13.23 0.08 14.79
CA LYS A 19 11.79 0.37 14.91
C LYS A 19 11.10 -0.06 13.63
N VAL A 20 10.23 -1.05 13.75
CA VAL A 20 9.34 -1.48 12.66
C VAL A 20 7.94 -0.93 12.88
N ALA A 21 7.32 -0.33 11.87
CA ALA A 21 5.94 0.15 11.91
C ALA A 21 5.26 -0.03 10.55
N VAL A 22 3.92 -0.11 10.55
CA VAL A 22 3.12 -0.03 9.33
C VAL A 22 2.30 1.26 9.38
N VAL A 23 2.51 2.18 8.44
CA VAL A 23 1.81 3.47 8.41
C VAL A 23 1.09 3.61 7.09
N ARG A 24 -0.24 3.73 7.13
CA ARG A 24 -1.10 3.83 5.93
C ARG A 24 -0.78 2.76 4.87
N GLY A 25 -0.57 1.53 5.33
CA GLY A 25 -0.26 0.36 4.51
C GLY A 25 1.21 0.24 4.10
N ARG A 26 2.08 1.20 4.43
CA ARG A 26 3.50 1.15 4.11
C ARG A 26 4.30 0.61 5.29
N LEU A 27 5.16 -0.37 5.05
CA LEU A 27 6.10 -0.87 6.04
C LEU A 27 7.29 0.10 6.15
N LEU A 28 7.65 0.47 7.37
CA LEU A 28 8.74 1.40 7.70
C LEU A 28 9.69 0.75 8.71
N ILE A 29 11.00 0.96 8.52
CA ILE A 29 12.08 0.46 9.37
C ILE A 29 13.04 1.62 9.69
N ASP A 30 13.34 1.85 10.97
CA ASP A 30 14.21 2.94 11.46
C ASP A 30 15.47 2.37 12.17
N PRO A 31 16.70 2.95 12.04
CA PRO A 31 17.03 4.23 11.39
C PRO A 31 16.87 4.18 9.87
N ALA A 32 15.97 5.02 9.35
CA ALA A 32 15.53 5.17 7.95
C ALA A 32 16.38 4.49 6.87
N LEU A 33 16.29 3.17 6.78
CA LEU A 33 16.77 2.42 5.63
C LEU A 33 15.56 2.20 4.73
N PRO A 34 15.54 2.76 3.51
CA PRO A 34 14.54 2.37 2.56
C PRO A 34 14.69 0.85 2.34
N ILE A 35 13.55 0.14 2.35
CA ILE A 35 13.52 -1.34 2.33
C ILE A 35 14.20 -1.91 1.06
N ASP A 36 14.45 -1.07 0.05
CA ASP A 36 15.20 -1.44 -1.16
C ASP A 36 16.68 -1.77 -0.90
N GLU A 37 17.29 -1.28 0.19
CA GLU A 37 18.67 -1.61 0.57
C GLU A 37 18.80 -2.95 1.31
N PHE A 38 17.69 -3.47 1.81
CA PHE A 38 17.65 -4.78 2.40
C PHE A 38 17.29 -5.80 1.32
N GLU A 39 18.05 -6.90 1.20
CA GLU A 39 17.58 -8.14 0.53
C GLU A 39 16.41 -8.81 1.30
N VAL A 40 15.62 -8.00 2.01
CA VAL A 40 14.54 -8.41 2.88
C VAL A 40 13.27 -8.37 2.05
N ASN A 41 12.68 -9.54 1.92
CA ASN A 41 11.42 -9.69 1.20
C ASN A 41 10.30 -8.97 1.97
N PHE A 42 9.87 -7.81 1.45
CA PHE A 42 8.73 -7.04 1.96
C PHE A 42 7.51 -7.92 2.20
N GLU A 43 7.21 -8.86 1.30
CA GLU A 43 6.05 -9.74 1.44
C GLU A 43 6.20 -10.68 2.64
N SER A 44 7.41 -11.19 2.90
CA SER A 44 7.70 -12.05 4.05
C SER A 44 7.53 -11.28 5.36
N MET A 45 8.08 -10.07 5.47
CA MET A 45 7.89 -9.23 6.67
C MET A 45 6.42 -8.87 6.88
N ALA A 46 5.73 -8.47 5.81
CA ALA A 46 4.32 -8.15 5.86
C ALA A 46 3.50 -9.36 6.32
N ALA A 47 3.80 -10.56 5.80
CA ALA A 47 3.17 -11.82 6.20
C ALA A 47 3.42 -12.13 7.69
N GLU A 48 4.68 -12.02 8.14
CA GLU A 48 5.05 -12.25 9.54
C GLU A 48 4.30 -11.31 10.50
N ILE A 49 4.27 -10.00 10.17
CA ILE A 49 3.57 -8.99 10.98
C ILE A 49 2.08 -9.30 11.06
N VAL A 50 1.40 -9.54 9.93
CA VAL A 50 -0.05 -9.75 9.96
C VAL A 50 -0.44 -11.07 10.61
N ASP A 51 0.39 -12.12 10.47
CA ASP A 51 0.17 -13.41 11.12
C ASP A 51 0.29 -13.28 12.65
N LYS A 52 1.40 -12.68 13.13
CA LYS A 52 1.61 -12.42 14.57
C LYS A 52 0.55 -11.50 15.17
N CYS A 53 0.07 -10.52 14.41
CA CYS A 53 -1.01 -9.64 14.87
C CYS A 53 -2.40 -10.29 14.77
N GLY A 54 -2.54 -11.46 14.13
CA GLY A 54 -3.84 -12.11 13.90
C GLY A 54 -4.76 -11.34 12.94
N ILE A 55 -4.18 -10.53 12.05
CA ILE A 55 -4.91 -9.62 11.15
C ILE A 55 -5.01 -10.24 9.76
N ASN A 56 -6.15 -10.08 9.09
CA ASN A 56 -6.24 -10.38 7.67
C ASN A 56 -5.50 -9.30 6.87
N GLY A 57 -4.33 -9.64 6.35
CA GLY A 57 -3.51 -8.79 5.49
C GLY A 57 -3.66 -9.13 4.02
N PHE A 58 -3.71 -8.09 3.17
CA PHE A 58 -3.87 -8.23 1.72
C PHE A 58 -2.87 -7.34 0.97
N LEU A 59 -2.18 -7.89 -0.03
CA LEU A 59 -1.36 -7.13 -0.97
C LEU A 59 -2.06 -7.02 -2.31
N TYR A 60 -2.14 -5.81 -2.86
CA TYR A 60 -2.66 -5.61 -4.21
C TYR A 60 -1.71 -6.21 -5.25
N GLN A 61 -2.28 -6.93 -6.23
CA GLN A 61 -1.52 -7.59 -7.30
C GLN A 61 -1.82 -6.97 -8.67
N ASP A 62 -3.10 -6.96 -9.06
CA ASP A 62 -3.55 -6.45 -10.35
C ASP A 62 -5.06 -6.16 -10.28
N TYR A 63 -5.63 -5.71 -11.39
CA TYR A 63 -7.06 -5.54 -11.57
C TYR A 63 -7.52 -6.02 -12.94
N LYS A 64 -8.80 -6.36 -13.01
CA LYS A 64 -9.53 -6.67 -14.25
C LYS A 64 -10.79 -5.83 -14.35
N THR A 65 -11.22 -5.56 -15.56
CA THR A 65 -12.54 -4.99 -15.86
C THR A 65 -13.47 -6.09 -16.36
N GLY A 66 -14.77 -5.95 -16.10
CA GLY A 66 -15.74 -6.92 -16.57
C GLY A 66 -17.18 -6.54 -16.28
N ARG A 67 -18.08 -7.36 -16.80
CA ARG A 67 -19.51 -7.31 -16.52
C ARG A 67 -19.89 -8.51 -15.66
N TYR A 68 -20.52 -8.26 -14.52
CA TYR A 68 -20.72 -9.24 -13.46
C TYR A 68 -22.19 -9.41 -13.10
N GLY A 69 -22.54 -10.60 -12.59
CA GLY A 69 -23.89 -10.94 -12.15
C GLY A 69 -24.88 -11.14 -13.29
N GLU A 70 -26.12 -11.46 -12.92
CA GLU A 70 -27.21 -11.74 -13.86
C GLU A 70 -27.49 -10.56 -14.80
N HIS A 71 -27.47 -9.34 -14.27
CA HIS A 71 -27.70 -8.12 -15.03
C HIS A 71 -26.45 -7.58 -15.75
N LYS A 72 -25.34 -8.32 -15.76
CA LYS A 72 -24.09 -7.93 -16.43
C LYS A 72 -23.62 -6.52 -16.05
N ALA A 73 -23.71 -6.19 -14.76
CA ALA A 73 -23.32 -4.88 -14.23
C ALA A 73 -21.82 -4.63 -14.45
N GLU A 74 -21.48 -3.44 -14.94
CA GLU A 74 -20.11 -3.05 -15.25
C GLU A 74 -19.29 -2.80 -13.96
N GLY A 75 -18.04 -3.28 -13.96
CA GLY A 75 -17.20 -3.17 -12.78
C GLY A 75 -15.72 -3.43 -12.99
N ILE A 76 -14.98 -3.17 -11.92
CA ILE A 76 -13.57 -3.51 -11.74
C ILE A 76 -13.45 -4.56 -10.64
N THR A 77 -12.60 -5.56 -10.85
CA THR A 77 -12.18 -6.51 -9.83
C THR A 77 -10.74 -6.23 -9.47
N LEU A 78 -10.51 -5.76 -8.26
CA LEU A 78 -9.18 -5.68 -7.66
C LEU A 78 -8.79 -7.07 -7.16
N GLN A 79 -7.57 -7.49 -7.48
CA GLN A 79 -7.02 -8.78 -7.14
C GLN A 79 -5.94 -8.59 -6.08
N PHE A 80 -5.99 -9.42 -5.05
CA PHE A 80 -5.11 -9.36 -3.90
C PHE A 80 -4.51 -10.73 -3.60
N LEU A 81 -3.35 -10.70 -2.95
CA LEU A 81 -2.74 -11.83 -2.29
C LEU A 81 -3.06 -11.77 -0.80
N SER A 82 -3.61 -12.85 -0.22
CA SER A 82 -3.80 -12.96 1.23
C SER A 82 -2.50 -13.35 1.90
N LEU A 83 -2.00 -12.48 2.77
CA LEU A 83 -0.73 -12.66 3.47
C LEU A 83 -0.79 -13.75 4.55
N ARG A 84 -1.95 -13.96 5.17
CA ARG A 84 -2.13 -14.95 6.24
C ARG A 84 -2.44 -16.36 5.71
N ASN A 85 -3.12 -16.46 4.58
CA ASN A 85 -3.57 -17.74 4.03
C ASN A 85 -2.58 -18.30 2.98
N GLY A 86 -1.28 -18.24 3.29
CA GLY A 86 -0.22 -18.79 2.43
C GLY A 86 -0.18 -18.22 1.02
N GLY A 87 -0.58 -16.97 0.83
CA GLY A 87 -0.66 -16.35 -0.49
C GLY A 87 -1.90 -16.74 -1.30
N SER A 88 -2.99 -17.17 -0.65
CA SER A 88 -4.24 -17.47 -1.36
C SER A 88 -4.81 -16.23 -2.04
N PRO A 89 -5.40 -16.35 -3.24
CA PRO A 89 -6.02 -15.21 -3.93
C PRO A 89 -7.21 -14.68 -3.13
N ALA A 90 -7.34 -13.37 -3.11
CA ALA A 90 -8.50 -12.65 -2.62
C ALA A 90 -8.90 -11.57 -3.64
N TYR A 91 -10.17 -11.17 -3.64
CA TYR A 91 -10.62 -10.17 -4.61
C TYR A 91 -11.71 -9.27 -4.06
N MET A 92 -11.87 -8.12 -4.71
CA MET A 92 -12.92 -7.16 -4.39
C MET A 92 -13.45 -6.51 -5.67
N ILE A 93 -14.77 -6.41 -5.78
CA ILE A 93 -15.44 -5.89 -6.99
C ILE A 93 -16.08 -4.54 -6.70
N PHE A 94 -15.77 -3.52 -7.49
CA PHE A 94 -16.48 -2.25 -7.50
C PHE A 94 -17.25 -2.04 -8.80
N ASN A 95 -18.36 -1.32 -8.71
CA ASN A 95 -19.04 -0.84 -9.90
C ASN A 95 -18.14 0.21 -10.58
N ALA A 96 -18.17 0.25 -11.90
CA ALA A 96 -17.46 1.22 -12.73
C ALA A 96 -18.11 1.25 -14.11
N ASN A 97 -17.89 2.32 -14.87
CA ASN A 97 -18.35 2.41 -16.24
C ASN A 97 -17.27 1.91 -17.20
N LEU A 98 -17.61 0.95 -18.05
CA LEU A 98 -16.74 0.34 -19.05
C LEU A 98 -17.08 0.80 -20.48
N SER A 99 -18.10 1.64 -20.64
CA SER A 99 -18.48 2.24 -21.91
C SER A 99 -18.05 3.71 -22.06
N ARG A 100 -17.88 4.14 -23.31
CA ARG A 100 -17.63 5.54 -23.69
C ARG A 100 -18.86 6.38 -23.37
N ALA A 101 -18.70 7.49 -22.64
CA ALA A 101 -19.83 8.40 -22.40
C ALA A 101 -20.11 9.38 -23.55
N ARG A 102 -19.20 9.51 -24.52
CA ARG A 102 -19.37 10.40 -25.68
C ARG A 102 -18.76 9.78 -26.94
N THR A 103 -19.34 10.11 -28.08
CA THR A 103 -18.75 9.79 -29.38
C THR A 103 -17.47 10.60 -29.59
N SER A 104 -16.46 9.94 -30.13
CA SER A 104 -15.16 10.53 -30.45
C SER A 104 -14.59 9.84 -31.68
N LYS A 105 -13.47 10.33 -32.21
CA LYS A 105 -12.74 9.66 -33.30
C LYS A 105 -12.33 8.21 -32.99
N TYR A 106 -12.31 7.82 -31.71
CA TYR A 106 -11.93 6.49 -31.25
C TYR A 106 -13.13 5.56 -30.99
N GLY A 107 -14.37 6.00 -31.23
CA GLY A 107 -15.58 5.20 -31.06
C GLY A 107 -16.80 5.98 -30.59
N ALA A 108 -17.98 5.39 -30.79
CA ALA A 108 -19.28 5.96 -30.44
C ALA A 108 -19.56 5.94 -28.93
N ALA A 109 -20.47 6.81 -28.48
CA ALA A 109 -21.03 6.70 -27.13
C ALA A 109 -21.69 5.32 -26.90
N GLY A 110 -21.55 4.78 -25.70
CA GLY A 110 -22.04 3.44 -25.34
C GLY A 110 -21.11 2.30 -25.75
N SER A 111 -20.21 2.51 -26.71
CA SER A 111 -19.25 1.46 -27.11
C SER A 111 -18.27 1.15 -25.98
N PRO A 112 -17.68 -0.05 -25.92
CA PRO A 112 -16.68 -0.40 -24.91
C PRO A 112 -15.46 0.54 -24.92
N LEU A 113 -14.90 0.76 -23.74
CA LEU A 113 -13.57 1.32 -23.55
C LEU A 113 -12.50 0.27 -23.91
N PRO A 114 -11.32 0.70 -24.40
CA PRO A 114 -10.28 -0.22 -24.79
C PRO A 114 -9.59 -0.87 -23.57
N GLY A 115 -9.28 -2.16 -23.67
CA GLY A 115 -8.46 -2.87 -22.69
C GLY A 115 -9.01 -2.85 -21.25
N LYS A 116 -8.13 -2.57 -20.28
CA LYS A 116 -8.46 -2.46 -18.84
C LYS A 116 -8.99 -1.07 -18.44
N GLN A 117 -9.34 -0.22 -19.40
CA GLN A 117 -9.82 1.13 -19.07
C GLN A 117 -11.21 1.09 -18.44
N PHE A 118 -11.40 1.96 -17.46
CA PHE A 118 -12.67 2.17 -16.79
C PHE A 118 -12.81 3.63 -16.39
N ARG A 119 -14.05 4.03 -16.12
CA ARG A 119 -14.39 5.35 -15.64
C ARG A 119 -15.17 5.24 -14.35
N ILE A 120 -14.88 6.14 -13.43
CA ILE A 120 -15.66 6.29 -12.20
C ILE A 120 -16.21 7.71 -12.09
N THR A 121 -17.13 7.90 -11.16
CA THR A 121 -17.59 9.20 -10.68
C THR A 121 -17.33 9.28 -9.17
N ARG A 122 -17.48 10.47 -8.58
CA ARG A 122 -17.29 10.66 -7.13
C ARG A 122 -18.24 9.83 -6.27
N ASN A 123 -19.36 9.38 -6.84
CA ASN A 123 -20.37 8.57 -6.14
C ASN A 123 -20.03 7.06 -6.14
N HIS A 124 -18.99 6.64 -6.86
CA HIS A 124 -18.59 5.24 -6.87
C HIS A 124 -17.82 4.90 -5.60
N LEU A 125 -18.10 3.75 -5.00
CA LEU A 125 -17.35 3.25 -3.84
C LEU A 125 -15.84 3.10 -4.09
N PHE A 126 -15.44 2.86 -5.34
CA PHE A 126 -14.01 2.83 -5.68
C PHE A 126 -13.33 4.20 -5.48
N TYR A 127 -14.04 5.31 -5.74
CA TYR A 127 -13.51 6.65 -5.48
C TYR A 127 -13.25 6.86 -3.98
N SER A 128 -14.21 6.48 -3.14
CA SER A 128 -14.07 6.54 -1.67
C SER A 128 -12.95 5.63 -1.18
N PHE A 129 -12.84 4.42 -1.72
CA PHE A 129 -11.73 3.49 -1.43
C PHE A 129 -10.38 4.11 -1.79
N TRP A 130 -10.25 4.75 -2.94
CA TRP A 130 -8.99 5.37 -3.38
C TRP A 130 -8.51 6.46 -2.42
N ILE A 131 -9.44 7.33 -1.98
CA ILE A 131 -9.15 8.36 -0.98
C ILE A 131 -8.78 7.74 0.37
N ALA A 132 -9.53 6.74 0.82
CA ALA A 132 -9.23 6.02 2.06
C ALA A 132 -7.88 5.30 2.00
N ALA A 133 -7.45 4.88 0.80
CA ALA A 133 -6.13 4.33 0.55
C ALA A 133 -5.00 5.37 0.59
N GLY A 134 -5.31 6.66 0.77
CA GLY A 134 -4.35 7.74 0.83
C GLY A 134 -3.65 8.03 -0.50
N GLN A 135 -4.25 7.62 -1.62
CA GLN A 135 -3.62 7.75 -2.94
C GLN A 135 -3.92 9.12 -3.57
N PRO A 136 -2.95 9.72 -4.27
CA PRO A 136 -3.19 10.97 -4.97
C PRO A 136 -4.28 10.77 -6.03
N LEU A 137 -5.19 11.73 -6.13
CA LEU A 137 -6.24 11.69 -7.14
C LEU A 137 -5.63 11.89 -8.54
N PRO A 138 -5.97 11.04 -9.51
CA PRO A 138 -5.65 11.32 -10.90
C PRO A 138 -6.23 12.67 -11.35
N PRO A 139 -5.60 13.37 -12.31
CA PRO A 139 -6.11 14.64 -12.84
C PRO A 139 -7.52 14.53 -13.44
N ARG A 140 -7.94 13.33 -13.87
CA ARG A 140 -9.24 13.07 -14.48
C ARG A 140 -9.86 11.78 -13.90
N LEU A 141 -11.17 11.79 -13.67
CA LEU A 141 -11.87 10.61 -13.15
C LEU A 141 -11.91 9.42 -14.13
N SER A 142 -11.56 9.64 -15.39
CA SER A 142 -11.43 8.59 -16.41
C SER A 142 -10.03 7.97 -16.49
N SER A 143 -9.04 8.50 -15.78
CA SER A 143 -7.64 8.05 -15.88
C SER A 143 -7.19 7.21 -14.70
N PHE A 144 -8.07 6.77 -13.80
CA PHE A 144 -7.68 5.92 -12.66
C PHE A 144 -6.92 4.66 -13.06
N HIS A 145 -7.23 4.10 -14.23
CA HIS A 145 -6.55 2.92 -14.79
C HIS A 145 -5.03 3.11 -14.95
N ASP A 146 -4.57 4.33 -15.21
CA ASP A 146 -3.14 4.67 -15.35
C ASP A 146 -2.41 4.71 -14.00
N TYR A 147 -3.15 4.90 -12.91
CA TYR A 147 -2.58 5.10 -11.56
C TYR A 147 -2.71 3.86 -10.68
N MET A 148 -3.33 2.77 -11.16
CA MET A 148 -3.58 1.55 -10.38
C MET A 148 -2.30 0.95 -9.75
N GLY A 149 -1.13 1.20 -10.35
CA GLY A 149 0.17 0.82 -9.80
C GLY A 149 0.47 1.45 -8.43
N ASN A 150 -0.13 2.59 -8.09
CA ASN A 150 0.04 3.26 -6.80
C ASN A 150 -0.47 2.43 -5.61
N LEU A 151 -1.29 1.41 -5.86
CA LEU A 151 -1.76 0.47 -4.83
C LEU A 151 -0.71 -0.62 -4.52
N GLN A 152 0.32 -0.78 -5.36
CA GLN A 152 1.40 -1.75 -5.14
C GLN A 152 2.24 -1.36 -3.92
N GLY A 153 2.73 -2.37 -3.20
CA GLY A 153 3.52 -2.18 -1.97
C GLY A 153 2.71 -1.68 -0.77
N LEU A 154 1.38 -1.59 -0.87
CA LEU A 154 0.50 -1.29 0.26
C LEU A 154 -0.07 -2.57 0.87
N ILE A 155 0.01 -2.67 2.19
CA ILE A 155 -0.64 -3.67 3.01
C ILE A 155 -2.03 -3.15 3.38
N PHE A 156 -3.06 -3.86 2.94
CA PHE A 156 -4.43 -3.60 3.31
C PHE A 156 -4.91 -4.59 4.38
N THR A 157 -5.94 -4.18 5.13
CA THR A 157 -6.68 -5.05 6.04
C THR A 157 -8.18 -4.92 5.82
N GLY A 158 -8.92 -6.00 6.07
CA GLY A 158 -10.36 -6.08 5.87
C GLY A 158 -10.94 -7.43 6.27
N LYS A 159 -12.25 -7.58 6.09
CA LYS A 159 -12.97 -8.83 6.35
C LYS A 159 -13.38 -9.50 5.04
N TYR A 160 -13.40 -10.82 5.06
CA TYR A 160 -14.05 -11.59 4.00
C TYR A 160 -15.57 -11.50 4.15
N SER A 161 -16.26 -11.35 3.02
CA SER A 161 -17.72 -11.39 2.94
C SER A 161 -18.23 -12.81 2.65
N LYS A 162 -17.62 -13.46 1.65
CA LYS A 162 -17.86 -14.84 1.26
C LYS A 162 -16.60 -15.39 0.60
N GLU A 163 -16.15 -16.57 1.03
CA GLU A 163 -14.96 -17.24 0.47
C GLU A 163 -13.76 -16.26 0.36
N GLN A 164 -13.27 -16.01 -0.85
CA GLN A 164 -12.13 -15.15 -1.16
C GLN A 164 -12.50 -13.68 -1.42
N ARG A 165 -13.79 -13.34 -1.34
CA ARG A 165 -14.29 -11.98 -1.62
C ARG A 165 -14.21 -11.09 -0.40
N ILE A 166 -13.49 -9.99 -0.52
CA ILE A 166 -13.35 -8.97 0.52
C ILE A 166 -14.60 -8.07 0.57
N GLN A 167 -15.04 -7.71 1.77
CA GLN A 167 -16.14 -6.78 2.02
C GLN A 167 -15.69 -5.33 1.75
N LYS A 168 -16.40 -4.63 0.86
CA LYS A 168 -15.95 -3.35 0.25
C LYS A 168 -15.72 -2.22 1.24
N ASP A 169 -16.54 -2.17 2.28
CA ASP A 169 -16.56 -1.14 3.35
C ASP A 169 -15.51 -1.39 4.44
N THR A 170 -14.94 -2.60 4.50
CA THR A 170 -13.94 -2.95 5.53
C THR A 170 -12.51 -2.78 5.07
N LEU A 171 -12.27 -2.75 3.76
CA LEU A 171 -10.91 -2.69 3.23
C LEU A 171 -10.30 -1.29 3.42
N ARG A 172 -9.19 -1.23 4.14
CA ARG A 172 -8.43 -0.01 4.41
C ARG A 172 -6.93 -0.31 4.51
N PRO A 173 -6.04 0.66 4.30
CA PRO A 173 -4.63 0.46 4.58
C PRO A 173 -4.40 0.06 6.03
N LEU A 174 -3.51 -0.90 6.25
CA LEU A 174 -3.12 -1.32 7.59
C LEU A 174 -2.35 -0.20 8.28
N SER A 175 -2.57 0.00 9.58
CA SER A 175 -1.72 0.88 10.38
C SER A 175 -1.46 0.23 11.72
N LEU A 176 -0.18 0.02 12.03
CA LEU A 176 0.34 -0.60 13.24
C LEU A 176 1.55 0.20 13.70
N THR A 177 1.48 0.69 14.92
CA THR A 177 2.61 1.37 15.57
C THR A 177 3.69 0.36 15.94
N HIS A 178 4.91 0.84 16.15
CA HIS A 178 6.02 0.02 16.62
C HIS A 178 5.70 -0.71 17.93
N ASP A 179 5.07 -0.01 18.88
CA ASP A 179 4.67 -0.59 20.17
C ASP A 179 3.67 -1.73 20.02
N GLN A 180 2.69 -1.57 19.11
CA GLN A 180 1.73 -2.64 18.81
C GLN A 180 2.43 -3.85 18.19
N ILE A 181 3.45 -3.64 17.36
CA ILE A 181 4.22 -4.74 16.78
C ILE A 181 5.06 -5.41 17.88
N LEU A 182 5.81 -4.66 18.69
CA LEU A 182 6.60 -5.23 19.80
C LEU A 182 5.76 -6.08 20.75
N ASP A 183 4.60 -5.57 21.18
CA ASP A 183 3.68 -6.28 22.07
C ASP A 183 3.24 -7.63 21.47
N ARG A 184 2.88 -7.65 20.19
CA ARG A 184 2.46 -8.87 19.49
C ARG A 184 3.58 -9.88 19.29
N PHE A 185 4.81 -9.41 19.24
CA PHE A 185 6.00 -10.25 19.15
C PHE A 185 6.56 -10.66 20.52
N GLY A 186 6.00 -10.14 21.63
CA GLY A 186 6.42 -10.49 22.99
C GLY A 186 7.78 -9.93 23.38
N ILE A 187 8.28 -8.92 22.67
CA ILE A 187 9.58 -8.30 22.94
C ILE A 187 9.36 -7.16 23.94
N GLN A 188 9.96 -7.29 25.13
CA GLN A 188 9.82 -6.27 26.17
C GLN A 188 10.50 -4.96 25.75
N LYS A 189 9.85 -3.83 26.04
CA LYS A 189 10.44 -2.52 25.82
C LYS A 189 11.65 -2.36 26.72
N THR A 190 12.85 -2.33 26.13
CA THR A 190 14.07 -1.93 26.84
C THR A 190 14.06 -0.40 26.98
N TYR A 191 13.22 0.14 27.86
CA TYR A 191 13.42 1.52 28.31
C TYR A 191 14.71 1.54 29.12
N GLY A 192 15.72 2.27 28.62
CA GLY A 192 16.97 2.62 29.30
C GLY A 192 17.32 1.77 30.52
N GLY A 193 17.92 0.59 30.29
CA GLY A 193 18.66 -0.19 31.28
C GLY A 193 18.06 -0.26 32.69
N ARG A 194 16.92 -0.94 32.87
CA ARG A 194 16.58 -1.60 34.15
C ARG A 194 15.46 -2.62 33.94
N THR A 195 15.82 -3.89 33.97
CA THR A 195 14.89 -5.00 34.17
C THR A 195 14.29 -4.86 35.57
N LEU A 196 13.02 -4.50 35.68
CA LEU A 196 12.25 -4.79 36.90
C LEU A 196 11.86 -6.26 36.86
N THR A 197 12.85 -7.14 37.06
CA THR A 197 12.57 -8.40 37.73
C THR A 197 12.20 -8.04 39.16
N GLU A 198 10.90 -7.90 39.45
CA GLU A 198 10.40 -7.90 40.82
C GLU A 198 10.61 -9.30 41.41
N GLN A 199 11.86 -9.61 41.75
CA GLN A 199 12.15 -10.60 42.77
C GLN A 199 11.71 -9.98 44.10
N SER A 200 10.59 -10.46 44.62
CA SER A 200 10.18 -10.19 46.00
C SER A 200 11.29 -10.63 46.96
N PRO A 201 11.91 -9.73 47.73
CA PRO A 201 12.75 -10.15 48.84
C PRO A 201 11.83 -10.47 50.01
N ASN A 202 11.67 -11.77 50.31
CA ASN A 202 11.25 -12.21 51.63
C ASN A 202 12.28 -11.69 52.62
N ASN A 203 11.98 -10.63 53.38
CA ASN A 203 12.74 -10.28 54.57
C ASN A 203 11.82 -9.79 55.69
N ILE A 204 11.91 -10.55 56.77
CA ILE A 204 11.17 -10.45 58.03
C ILE A 204 11.58 -9.14 58.75
N GLN A 205 10.59 -8.38 59.22
CA GLN A 205 10.77 -7.16 60.01
C GLN A 205 11.26 -7.46 61.44
N THR A 206 12.28 -6.76 61.91
CA THR A 206 12.49 -6.42 63.32
C THR A 206 13.32 -5.14 63.44
N GLY A 207 12.84 -4.17 64.23
CA GLY A 207 13.69 -3.20 64.93
C GLY A 207 13.66 -1.75 64.41
N ALA A 208 13.22 -0.84 65.29
CA ALA A 208 13.02 0.60 65.11
C ALA A 208 14.32 1.44 65.01
N ILE A 209 14.21 2.67 64.49
CA ILE A 209 14.52 3.98 65.14
C ILE A 209 14.38 5.13 64.13
N GLN A 210 14.02 6.30 64.68
CA GLN A 210 13.43 7.52 64.14
C GLN A 210 14.39 8.53 63.44
N PRO A 211 13.87 9.66 62.88
CA PRO A 211 14.45 10.41 61.75
C PRO A 211 15.08 11.76 62.12
N THR A 212 16.01 12.25 61.29
CA THR A 212 16.44 13.66 61.07
C THR A 212 17.38 13.63 59.85
N GLY A 213 17.45 14.52 58.86
CA GLY A 213 16.90 15.84 58.57
C GLY A 213 17.87 16.51 57.57
N ASN A 214 17.40 16.86 56.37
CA ASN A 214 17.71 18.07 55.58
C ASN A 214 17.58 17.86 54.06
N PRO A 215 16.95 18.81 53.33
CA PRO A 215 16.88 18.84 51.88
C PRO A 215 18.03 19.69 51.29
N HIS A 216 18.69 19.19 50.24
CA HIS A 216 19.40 20.07 49.31
C HIS A 216 19.10 19.70 47.87
N THR A 217 18.61 20.72 47.19
CA THR A 217 18.25 20.87 45.78
C THR A 217 19.40 20.51 44.84
N VAL A 218 19.14 19.67 43.84
CA VAL A 218 19.72 19.81 42.50
C VAL A 218 18.58 19.54 41.51
N GLU A 219 17.94 20.62 41.06
CA GLU A 219 17.15 20.58 39.83
C GLU A 219 18.12 20.51 38.66
N THR A 220 18.08 19.43 37.88
CA THR A 220 18.62 19.42 36.53
C THR A 220 17.45 19.19 35.58
N TYR A 221 17.12 20.25 34.85
CA TYR A 221 16.15 20.26 33.77
C TYR A 221 16.62 19.44 32.56
N LYS A 222 15.62 19.00 31.78
CA LYS A 222 15.62 18.56 30.37
C LYS A 222 15.88 17.08 30.10
N GLU A 223 14.82 16.28 30.21
CA GLU A 223 14.61 15.17 29.27
C GLU A 223 13.12 14.78 29.24
N SER A 224 12.31 15.51 28.47
CA SER A 224 10.89 15.17 28.28
C SER A 224 10.35 15.63 26.91
N ALA A 225 11.23 15.92 25.94
CA ALA A 225 10.84 16.58 24.69
C ALA A 225 11.18 15.80 23.41
N LEU A 226 11.52 14.51 23.49
CA LEU A 226 11.76 13.67 22.30
C LEU A 226 10.64 12.69 21.95
N ASP A 227 9.57 12.62 22.74
CA ASP A 227 8.42 11.73 22.50
C ASP A 227 7.22 12.41 21.80
N GLN A 228 7.37 13.64 21.30
CA GLN A 228 6.25 14.40 20.71
C GLN A 228 6.42 14.82 19.24
N TYR A 229 7.37 14.24 18.48
CA TYR A 229 7.65 14.72 17.13
C TYR A 229 7.26 13.75 16.00
N TRP A 230 6.00 13.30 15.93
CA TRP A 230 5.50 12.58 14.74
C TRP A 230 4.02 12.86 14.35
N TRP A 231 3.46 13.99 14.73
CA TRP A 231 2.14 14.40 14.23
C TRP A 231 2.11 15.89 13.92
N GLU A 232 2.59 16.24 12.73
CA GLU A 232 2.15 17.41 11.97
C GLU A 232 2.79 17.35 10.57
N THR A 233 2.01 16.95 9.58
CA THR A 233 2.19 17.51 8.24
C THR A 233 0.84 18.09 7.90
N GLU A 234 0.63 19.32 8.38
CA GLU A 234 -0.41 20.19 7.89
C GLU A 234 -0.27 20.37 6.37
N VAL A 235 -1.42 20.51 5.75
CA VAL A 235 -1.61 20.74 4.34
C VAL A 235 -1.44 22.23 4.10
N ASP A 236 -0.24 22.66 3.69
CA ASP A 236 -0.04 24.05 3.27
C ASP A 236 -0.68 24.29 1.90
N SER A 237 -1.86 24.88 1.95
CA SER A 237 -2.54 25.51 0.83
C SER A 237 -1.99 26.91 0.65
N ALA A 238 -1.07 27.12 -0.30
CA ALA A 238 -0.67 28.47 -0.71
C ALA A 238 -0.54 28.57 -2.23
N THR A 239 -1.47 29.33 -2.81
CA THR A 239 -1.56 29.77 -4.19
C THR A 239 -0.34 30.62 -4.58
N GLY A 240 0.34 30.27 -5.68
CA GLY A 240 1.41 31.12 -6.23
C GLY A 240 1.88 30.64 -7.60
N ALA A 241 1.33 31.24 -8.66
CA ALA A 241 1.68 30.96 -10.04
C ALA A 241 3.17 31.23 -10.33
N ARG A 242 3.91 30.23 -10.81
CA ARG A 242 5.04 30.42 -11.73
C ARG A 242 5.10 29.27 -12.73
N ARG A 243 5.07 29.66 -14.01
CA ARG A 243 5.41 28.82 -15.16
C ARG A 243 6.83 28.33 -14.99
N HIS A 244 7.05 27.02 -14.97
CA HIS A 244 8.34 26.45 -15.32
C HIS A 244 8.15 25.22 -16.20
N ASP A 245 8.69 25.40 -17.40
CA ASP A 245 8.95 24.45 -18.45
C ASP A 245 9.82 23.30 -17.91
N TYR A 246 9.37 22.05 -18.07
CA TYR A 246 10.24 20.88 -17.90
C TYR A 246 9.99 19.88 -19.03
N SER A 247 10.87 20.06 -20.01
CA SER A 247 11.49 19.07 -20.88
C SER A 247 11.53 17.66 -20.28
N VAL A 248 10.98 16.72 -21.06
CA VAL A 248 11.03 15.28 -20.85
C VAL A 248 12.45 14.77 -21.18
N PRO A 249 13.13 14.03 -20.30
CA PRO A 249 14.29 13.24 -20.73
C PRO A 249 13.80 12.01 -21.50
N ARG A 250 13.96 12.07 -22.83
CA ARG A 250 13.99 10.88 -23.70
C ARG A 250 15.05 9.92 -23.17
N ARG A 251 14.65 8.67 -22.92
CA ARG A 251 15.56 7.52 -23.07
C ARG A 251 14.99 6.58 -24.12
N TYR A 252 15.39 6.81 -25.36
CA TYR A 252 15.54 5.78 -26.37
C TYR A 252 16.93 5.96 -26.98
N ALA A 253 17.75 4.92 -26.84
CA ALA A 253 18.88 4.55 -27.67
C ALA A 253 19.16 3.08 -27.29
N SER A 254 19.36 2.12 -28.17
CA SER A 254 19.52 2.06 -29.64
C SER A 254 19.68 0.56 -29.94
N ALA A 255 19.07 0.02 -31.00
CA ALA A 255 19.74 -0.54 -32.20
C ALA A 255 19.03 -1.90 -32.47
N ASP A 256 18.65 -2.37 -33.67
CA ASP A 256 19.11 -2.13 -35.04
C ASP A 256 17.95 -2.32 -36.04
N ILE A 257 17.92 -1.49 -37.07
CA ILE A 257 17.22 -1.73 -38.34
C ILE A 257 18.31 -1.87 -39.40
N PRO A 258 18.24 -2.89 -40.27
CA PRO A 258 18.73 -2.73 -41.63
C PRO A 258 17.63 -3.00 -42.67
N GLY A 259 17.59 -2.15 -43.70
CA GLY A 259 17.11 -2.54 -45.03
C GLY A 259 15.78 -1.92 -45.44
N TYR A 260 15.85 -0.65 -45.85
CA TYR A 260 14.95 -0.09 -46.84
C TYR A 260 15.50 -0.49 -48.22
N ASP A 261 14.66 -1.00 -49.11
CA ASP A 261 14.81 -0.76 -50.55
C ASP A 261 13.45 -0.91 -51.24
N ASP A 262 13.12 0.14 -51.99
CA ASP A 262 11.93 0.34 -52.79
C ASP A 262 11.92 -0.58 -54.03
N ALA A 263 10.74 -1.09 -54.41
CA ALA A 263 10.43 -1.32 -55.82
C ALA A 263 8.92 -1.30 -56.07
N VAL A 264 8.55 -0.31 -56.88
CA VAL A 264 7.26 0.03 -57.48
C VAL A 264 6.84 -0.98 -58.58
N THR A 265 5.54 -0.96 -58.91
CA THR A 265 4.80 -1.59 -60.04
C THR A 265 4.44 -3.09 -59.89
N ARG A 266 3.25 -3.58 -60.28
CA ARG A 266 2.28 -3.12 -61.29
C ARG A 266 0.93 -3.84 -61.11
N GLU A 267 -0.13 -3.20 -61.59
CA GLU A 267 -1.34 -3.72 -62.28
C GLU A 267 -1.80 -5.17 -61.98
N ASN A 268 -3.04 -5.30 -61.52
CA ASN A 268 -4.07 -6.03 -62.27
C ASN A 268 -5.46 -5.58 -61.83
N ASP A 269 -6.17 -5.02 -62.81
CA ASP A 269 -7.62 -4.98 -62.89
C ASP A 269 -8.19 -6.40 -62.72
N ASP A 270 -9.35 -6.52 -62.09
CA ASP A 270 -10.47 -7.25 -62.68
C ASP A 270 -11.76 -6.96 -61.91
N ASP A 271 -12.74 -6.58 -62.70
CA ASP A 271 -14.15 -6.33 -62.43
C ASP A 271 -14.77 -7.34 -61.45
N PHE A 272 -15.68 -6.87 -60.59
CA PHE A 272 -16.95 -7.56 -60.43
C PHE A 272 -18.07 -6.59 -60.03
N ASP A 273 -18.94 -6.40 -61.02
CA ASP A 273 -20.25 -5.77 -60.97
C ASP A 273 -21.15 -6.34 -59.85
N VAL A 274 -21.88 -5.42 -59.21
CA VAL A 274 -23.19 -5.64 -58.56
C VAL A 274 -24.20 -5.87 -59.70
N PRO A 275 -25.24 -6.73 -59.60
CA PRO A 275 -26.34 -6.51 -58.64
C PRO A 275 -27.10 -7.76 -58.14
N PHE A 276 -27.72 -7.65 -56.95
CA PHE A 276 -29.17 -7.72 -56.69
C PHE A 276 -29.44 -7.56 -55.18
#